data_AF-A0A838S2C7-F1
#
_entry.id   AF-A0A838S2C7-F1
#
_cell.length_a   1.000
_cell.length_b   1.000
_cell.length_c   1.000
_cell.angle_alpha   90.00
_cell.angle_beta   90.00
_cell.angle_gamma   90.00
#
_symmetry.space_group_name_H-M   'P 1'
#
loop_
_entity.id
_entity.type
_entity.pdbx_description
1 polymer ?
#
loop_
_entity_poly.entity_id
_entity_poly.type
_entity_poly.pdbx_seq_one_letter_code
_entity_poly.pdbx_strand_id
1 'polypeptide(L)'
;MAVLAGLGLAVLLAWSVGTRTGTWRDRGRWGLTVLLVVAGSAHLVNPLPFLQHLPPVVPGRAFLVAATGVIEIGLGVALLGPAVWRRTVGRVVAVYFVAVFPANVYVAVAGVDVDGLPGGPYPWLRLPLQIVLIAWALWCTMATTRRTATEPE
;
A
#
# COMPACT_ATOMS: atom_id res chain seq x y z
N MET A 1 9.32 -10.89 -12.93
CA MET A 1 9.12 -12.07 -12.04
C MET A 1 9.34 -11.76 -10.56
N ALA A 2 10.37 -10.99 -10.17
CA ALA A 2 10.68 -10.70 -8.77
C ALA A 2 9.63 -9.82 -8.04
N VAL A 3 9.02 -8.84 -8.72
CA VAL A 3 8.07 -7.89 -8.09
C VAL A 3 6.72 -8.56 -7.76
N LEU A 4 6.26 -9.49 -8.61
CA LEU A 4 5.05 -10.29 -8.40
C LEU A 4 5.21 -11.34 -7.29
N ALA A 5 6.39 -11.97 -7.22
CA ALA A 5 6.76 -12.81 -6.10
C ALA A 5 6.76 -11.99 -4.79
N GLY A 6 7.17 -10.71 -4.84
CA GLY A 6 7.14 -9.78 -3.70
C GLY A 6 5.72 -9.44 -3.20
N LEU A 7 4.75 -9.22 -4.10
CA LEU A 7 3.36 -8.92 -3.70
C LEU A 7 2.61 -10.15 -3.16
N GLY A 8 2.78 -11.31 -3.79
CA GLY A 8 2.22 -12.58 -3.28
C GLY A 8 2.83 -13.00 -1.95
N LEU A 9 4.15 -12.81 -1.78
CA LEU A 9 4.85 -13.03 -0.53
C LEU A 9 4.43 -12.02 0.55
N ALA A 10 4.19 -10.75 0.22
CA ALA A 10 3.69 -9.76 1.17
C ALA A 10 2.29 -10.12 1.71
N VAL A 11 1.41 -10.68 0.88
CA VAL A 11 0.09 -11.21 1.31
C VAL A 11 0.22 -12.48 2.16
N LEU A 12 1.20 -13.35 1.89
CA LEU A 12 1.48 -14.53 2.72
C LEU A 12 2.16 -14.15 4.05
N LEU A 13 3.08 -13.18 4.04
CA LEU A 13 3.73 -12.62 5.22
C LEU A 13 2.73 -11.83 6.08
N ALA A 14 1.79 -11.12 5.48
CA ALA A 14 0.65 -10.51 6.18
C ALA A 14 -0.12 -11.51 7.04
N TRP A 15 -0.26 -12.74 6.54
CA TRP A 15 -0.95 -13.82 7.22
C TRP A 15 -0.10 -14.48 8.31
N SER A 16 1.23 -14.54 8.13
CA SER A 16 2.15 -15.20 9.08
C SER A 16 2.67 -14.28 10.20
N VAL A 17 2.64 -12.96 10.02
CA VAL A 17 3.13 -11.97 11.01
C VAL A 17 2.07 -11.61 12.08
N GLY A 18 0.94 -12.32 12.10
CA GLY A 18 -0.10 -12.15 13.12
C GLY A 18 0.38 -12.53 14.53
N THR A 19 0.32 -11.59 15.47
CA THR A 19 0.50 -11.86 16.91
C THR A 19 -0.51 -12.94 17.35
N ARG A 20 -0.06 -13.94 18.14
CA ARG A 20 -0.88 -15.07 18.64
C ARG A 20 -2.22 -14.68 19.29
N THR A 21 -2.43 -13.41 19.63
CA THR A 21 -3.60 -12.85 20.32
C THR A 21 -4.32 -11.71 19.56
N GLY A 22 -3.95 -11.42 18.31
CA GLY A 22 -4.46 -10.25 17.56
C GLY A 22 -5.76 -10.49 16.79
N THR A 23 -6.61 -9.46 16.68
CA THR A 23 -7.82 -9.46 15.86
C THR A 23 -7.49 -9.57 14.36
N TRP A 24 -8.48 -9.92 13.52
CA TRP A 24 -8.33 -9.93 12.05
C TRP A 24 -7.83 -8.58 11.49
N ARG A 25 -8.22 -7.46 12.11
CA ARG A 25 -7.77 -6.12 11.73
C ARG A 25 -6.30 -5.91 12.08
N ASP A 26 -5.80 -6.49 13.17
CA ASP A 26 -4.40 -6.40 13.55
C ASP A 26 -3.51 -7.11 12.54
N ARG A 27 -3.90 -8.33 12.12
CA ARG A 27 -3.22 -9.06 11.05
C ARG A 27 -3.24 -8.26 9.74
N GLY A 28 -4.40 -7.69 9.40
CA GLY A 28 -4.53 -6.81 8.25
C GLY A 28 -3.59 -5.59 8.30
N ARG A 29 -3.38 -4.97 9.46
CA ARG A 29 -2.46 -3.83 9.61
C ARG A 29 -1.00 -4.25 9.47
N TRP A 30 -0.61 -5.38 10.05
CA TRP A 30 0.73 -5.94 9.86
C TRP A 30 1.02 -6.24 8.40
N GLY A 31 0.05 -6.84 7.71
CA GLY A 31 0.17 -7.09 6.27
C GLY A 31 0.37 -5.84 5.44
N LEU A 32 -0.46 -4.83 5.67
CA LEU A 32 -0.36 -3.56 4.96
C LEU A 32 0.95 -2.83 5.29
N THR A 33 1.45 -2.97 6.52
CA THR A 33 2.76 -2.43 6.93
C THR A 33 3.89 -3.06 6.13
N VAL A 34 3.94 -4.40 6.07
CA VAL A 34 4.96 -5.12 5.30
C VAL A 34 4.89 -4.72 3.83
N LEU A 35 3.69 -4.67 3.25
CA LEU A 35 3.48 -4.27 1.87
C LEU A 35 4.06 -2.88 1.59
N LEU A 36 3.73 -1.88 2.41
CA LEU A 36 4.21 -0.51 2.24
C LEU A 36 5.73 -0.39 2.43
N VAL A 37 6.30 -1.05 3.44
CA VAL A 37 7.75 -1.00 3.68
C VAL A 37 8.53 -1.66 2.55
N VAL A 38 8.06 -2.80 2.04
CA VAL A 38 8.69 -3.48 0.91
C VAL A 38 8.56 -2.66 -0.38
N ALA A 39 7.37 -2.13 -0.67
CA ALA A 39 7.15 -1.28 -1.83
C ALA A 39 8.00 -0.01 -1.77
N GLY A 40 8.04 0.66 -0.62
CA GLY A 40 8.83 1.88 -0.45
C GLY A 40 10.33 1.63 -0.53
N SER A 41 10.81 0.50 0.00
CA SER A 41 12.21 0.09 -0.14
C SER A 41 12.56 -0.21 -1.61
N ALA A 42 11.65 -0.79 -2.38
CA ALA A 42 11.86 -1.07 -3.79
C ALA A 42 12.06 0.23 -4.61
N HIS A 43 11.35 1.32 -4.28
CA HIS A 43 11.56 2.63 -4.92
C HIS A 43 13.00 3.15 -4.76
N LEU A 44 13.62 2.87 -3.61
CA LEU A 44 14.96 3.35 -3.28
C LEU A 44 16.06 2.44 -3.84
N VAL A 45 15.84 1.12 -3.79
CA VAL A 45 16.84 0.12 -4.23
C VAL A 45 16.86 -0.04 -5.76
N ASN A 46 15.68 -0.02 -6.41
CA ASN A 46 15.56 -0.16 -7.85
C ASN A 46 14.51 0.83 -8.40
N PRO A 47 14.89 2.11 -8.61
CA PRO A 47 13.95 3.16 -9.00
C PRO A 47 13.45 3.05 -10.44
N LEU A 48 14.14 2.32 -11.32
CA LEU A 48 13.88 2.32 -12.77
C LEU A 48 12.41 1.97 -13.13
N PRO A 49 11.80 0.89 -12.60
CA PRO A 49 10.41 0.57 -12.87
C PRO A 49 9.45 1.71 -12.46
N PHE A 50 9.74 2.39 -11.35
CA PHE A 50 8.90 3.47 -10.81
C PHE A 50 9.05 4.76 -11.63
N LEU A 51 10.24 5.04 -12.16
CA LEU A 51 10.45 6.15 -13.09
C LEU A 51 9.62 6.00 -14.37
N GLN A 52 9.42 4.76 -14.84
CA GLN A 52 8.58 4.46 -16.01
C GLN A 52 7.08 4.67 -15.73
N HIS A 53 6.66 4.76 -14.47
CA HIS A 53 5.28 5.13 -14.11
C HIS A 53 5.02 6.63 -14.17
N LEU A 54 6.05 7.43 -14.42
CA LEU A 54 5.93 8.87 -14.56
C LEU A 54 6.13 9.26 -16.03
N PRO A 55 5.17 9.97 -16.65
CA PRO A 55 5.35 10.52 -17.99
C PRO A 55 6.65 11.33 -18.10
N PRO A 56 7.36 11.31 -19.24
CA PRO A 56 8.63 12.03 -19.41
C PRO A 56 8.56 13.55 -19.13
N VAL A 57 7.38 14.14 -19.29
CA VAL A 57 7.05 15.55 -19.03
C VAL A 57 7.07 15.91 -17.54
N VAL A 58 6.93 14.94 -16.62
CA VAL A 58 6.96 15.22 -15.18
C VAL A 58 8.37 15.66 -14.76
N PRO A 59 8.53 16.86 -14.16
CA PRO A 59 9.84 17.29 -13.67
C PRO A 59 10.23 16.53 -12.39
N GLY A 60 11.52 16.34 -12.16
CA GLY A 60 12.03 15.79 -10.90
C GLY A 60 11.62 14.34 -10.60
N ARG A 61 11.37 13.51 -11.63
CA ARG A 61 10.91 12.10 -11.48
C ARG A 61 11.70 11.29 -10.45
N ALA A 62 13.03 11.40 -10.45
CA ALA A 62 13.88 10.69 -9.50
C ALA A 62 13.64 11.11 -8.04
N PHE A 63 13.47 12.42 -7.80
CA PHE A 63 13.13 12.93 -6.48
C PHE A 63 11.74 12.46 -6.05
N LEU A 64 10.75 12.52 -6.95
CA LEU A 64 9.39 12.06 -6.66
C LEU A 64 9.37 10.59 -6.27
N VAL A 65 10.04 9.72 -7.04
CA VAL A 65 10.16 8.28 -6.75
C VAL A 65 10.82 8.02 -5.39
N ALA A 66 11.90 8.75 -5.08
CA ALA A 66 12.57 8.61 -3.79
C ALA A 66 11.67 9.10 -2.64
N ALA A 67 11.00 10.24 -2.81
CA ALA A 67 10.10 10.81 -1.81
C ALA A 67 8.90 9.90 -1.53
N THR A 68 8.26 9.36 -2.57
CA THR A 68 7.16 8.40 -2.41
C THR A 68 7.62 7.13 -1.70
N GLY A 69 8.82 6.63 -2.03
CA GLY A 69 9.42 5.49 -1.33
C GLY A 69 9.60 5.72 0.18
N VAL A 70 10.12 6.88 0.57
CA VAL A 70 10.27 7.25 2.00
C VAL A 70 8.91 7.41 2.68
N ILE A 71 7.94 8.02 2.00
CA ILE A 71 6.57 8.17 2.51
C ILE A 71 5.94 6.81 2.77
N GLU A 72 6.07 5.85 1.84
CA GLU A 72 5.52 4.49 2.01
C GLU A 72 6.10 3.79 3.23
N ILE A 73 7.42 3.84 3.43
CA ILE A 73 8.07 3.26 4.61
C ILE A 73 7.54 3.93 5.88
N GLY A 74 7.47 5.26 5.91
CA GLY A 74 6.97 6.02 7.06
C GLY A 74 5.51 5.70 7.38
N LEU A 75 4.65 5.60 6.37
CA LEU A 75 3.24 5.23 6.52
C LEU A 75 3.07 3.78 6.98
N GLY A 76 3.89 2.87 6.46
CA GLY A 76 3.93 1.48 6.91
C GLY A 76 4.24 1.40 8.40
N VAL A 77 5.30 2.06 8.85
CA VAL A 77 5.66 2.10 10.29
C VAL A 77 4.56 2.76 11.12
N ALA A 78 3.95 3.84 10.62
CA ALA A 78 2.88 4.56 11.33
C ALA A 78 1.64 3.69 11.60
N LEU A 79 1.34 2.67 10.78
CA LEU A 79 0.21 1.76 11.00
C LEU A 79 0.33 0.91 12.28
N LEU A 80 1.57 0.73 12.76
CA LEU A 80 1.89 0.03 14.01
C LEU A 80 1.95 0.97 15.22
N GLY A 81 1.71 2.26 15.01
CA GLY A 81 1.72 3.27 16.05
C GLY A 81 0.56 3.19 17.06
N PRO A 82 0.45 4.19 17.95
CA PRO A 82 -0.52 4.21 19.04
C PRO A 82 -1.96 4.09 18.57
N ALA A 83 -2.81 3.44 19.37
CA ALA A 83 -4.20 3.14 19.00
C ALA A 83 -5.04 4.38 18.67
N VAL A 84 -4.76 5.50 19.35
CA VAL A 84 -5.43 6.79 19.16
C VAL A 84 -5.27 7.34 17.73
N TRP A 85 -4.16 7.03 17.05
CA TRP A 85 -3.87 7.55 15.71
C TRP A 85 -4.29 6.63 14.58
N ARG A 86 -4.70 5.38 14.87
CA ARG A 86 -4.94 4.33 13.86
C ARG A 86 -5.86 4.81 12.74
N ARG A 87 -7.01 5.38 13.09
CA ARG A 87 -8.01 5.84 12.12
C ARG A 87 -7.48 6.97 11.23
N THR A 88 -6.68 7.87 11.81
CA THR A 88 -6.05 8.97 11.07
C THR A 88 -5.00 8.42 10.11
N VAL A 89 -4.10 7.56 10.57
CA VAL A 89 -3.07 6.93 9.74
C VAL A 89 -3.70 6.16 8.58
N GLY A 90 -4.74 5.36 8.83
CA GLY A 90 -5.43 4.62 7.76
C GLY A 90 -6.06 5.52 6.70
N ARG A 91 -6.62 6.68 7.08
CA ARG A 91 -7.11 7.68 6.13
C ARG A 91 -5.98 8.30 5.32
N VAL A 92 -4.85 8.63 5.96
CA VAL A 92 -3.68 9.16 5.26
C VAL A 92 -3.13 8.15 4.25
N VAL A 93 -3.05 6.87 4.63
CA VAL A 93 -2.66 5.79 3.71
C VAL A 93 -3.63 5.67 2.53
N ALA A 94 -4.94 5.73 2.79
CA ALA A 94 -5.95 5.73 1.73
C ALA A 94 -5.80 6.92 0.77
N VAL A 95 -5.59 8.12 1.30
CA VAL A 95 -5.35 9.34 0.51
C VAL A 95 -4.06 9.20 -0.31
N TYR A 96 -3.00 8.67 0.28
CA TYR A 96 -1.75 8.38 -0.43
C TYR A 96 -1.97 7.44 -1.60
N PHE A 97 -2.72 6.34 -1.42
CA PHE A 97 -3.05 5.43 -2.51
C PHE A 97 -3.87 6.09 -3.62
N VAL A 98 -4.76 7.01 -3.30
CA VAL A 98 -5.47 7.82 -4.29
C VAL A 98 -4.50 8.76 -5.03
N ALA A 99 -3.56 9.38 -4.31
CA ALA A 99 -2.60 10.31 -4.89
C ALA A 99 -1.65 9.64 -5.90
N VAL A 100 -1.23 8.39 -5.66
CA VAL A 100 -0.37 7.63 -6.60
C VAL A 100 -1.15 6.87 -7.68
N PHE A 101 -2.48 6.80 -7.58
CA PHE A 101 -3.33 6.11 -8.56
C PHE A 101 -3.15 6.59 -10.02
N PRO A 102 -3.00 7.90 -10.31
CA PRO A 102 -2.76 8.37 -11.67
C PRO A 102 -1.54 7.74 -12.35
N ALA A 103 -0.50 7.38 -11.59
CA ALA A 103 0.68 6.71 -12.12
C ALA A 103 0.36 5.28 -12.63
N ASN A 104 -0.50 4.55 -11.92
CA ASN A 104 -0.99 3.24 -12.37
C ASN A 104 -1.90 3.36 -13.61
N VAL A 105 -2.75 4.41 -13.66
CA VAL A 105 -3.60 4.70 -14.82
C VAL A 105 -2.75 5.02 -16.05
N TYR A 106 -1.71 5.84 -15.89
CA TYR A 106 -0.81 6.19 -16.99
C TYR A 106 -0.19 4.95 -17.62
N VAL A 107 0.41 4.05 -16.83
CA VAL A 107 1.02 2.82 -17.36
C VAL A 107 0.00 1.97 -18.12
N ALA A 108 -1.22 1.84 -17.60
CA ALA A 108 -2.27 1.03 -18.23
C ALA A 108 -2.79 1.64 -19.54
N VAL A 109 -3.04 2.95 -19.57
CA VAL A 109 -3.62 3.64 -20.72
C VAL A 109 -2.59 3.93 -21.80
N ALA A 110 -1.38 4.33 -21.41
CA ALA A 110 -0.30 4.62 -22.35
C ALA A 110 0.44 3.36 -22.82
N GLY A 111 0.09 2.17 -22.30
CA GLY A 111 0.70 0.91 -22.70
C GLY A 111 2.20 0.86 -22.41
N VAL A 112 2.63 1.39 -21.25
CA VAL A 112 4.05 1.45 -20.91
C VAL A 112 4.53 0.05 -20.51
N ASP A 113 5.52 -0.45 -21.24
CA ASP A 113 6.26 -1.66 -20.85
C ASP A 113 7.22 -1.33 -19.71
N VAL A 114 6.84 -1.73 -18.50
CA VAL A 114 7.63 -1.47 -17.29
C VAL A 114 8.60 -2.61 -17.03
N ASP A 115 9.87 -2.26 -16.82
CA ASP A 115 10.94 -3.23 -16.59
C ASP A 115 10.68 -4.11 -15.37
N GLY A 116 10.84 -5.42 -15.54
CA GLY A 116 10.66 -6.42 -14.49
C GLY A 116 9.22 -6.79 -14.16
N LEU A 117 8.22 -6.11 -14.76
CA LEU A 117 6.80 -6.42 -14.67
C LEU A 117 6.30 -7.13 -15.93
N PRO A 118 5.28 -8.00 -15.84
CA PRO A 118 4.64 -8.51 -17.04
C PRO A 118 3.92 -7.39 -17.79
N GLY A 119 3.97 -7.43 -19.12
CA GLY A 119 3.13 -6.59 -19.97
C GLY A 119 1.69 -7.11 -20.09
N GLY A 120 1.03 -6.75 -21.19
CA GLY A 120 -0.32 -7.23 -21.51
C GLY A 120 -1.39 -6.67 -20.56
N PRO A 121 -2.30 -7.49 -20.00
CA PRO A 121 -3.39 -6.99 -19.15
C PRO A 121 -2.93 -6.63 -17.73
N TYR A 122 -1.66 -6.87 -17.38
CA TYR A 122 -1.18 -6.72 -16.01
C TYR A 122 -1.31 -5.28 -15.46
N PRO A 123 -0.97 -4.21 -16.19
CA PRO A 123 -1.22 -2.84 -15.74
C PRO A 123 -2.68 -2.56 -15.40
N TRP A 124 -3.61 -3.12 -16.17
CA TRP A 124 -5.05 -2.95 -15.95
C TRP A 124 -5.53 -3.60 -14.65
N LEU A 125 -4.94 -4.75 -14.26
CA LEU A 125 -5.27 -5.43 -13.01
C LEU A 125 -4.87 -4.61 -11.77
N ARG A 126 -3.90 -3.70 -11.89
CA ARG A 126 -3.47 -2.86 -10.76
C ARG A 126 -4.50 -1.83 -10.35
N LEU A 127 -5.38 -1.41 -11.26
CA LEU A 127 -6.41 -0.41 -10.98
C LEU A 127 -7.42 -0.90 -9.92
N PRO A 128 -8.09 -2.06 -10.09
CA PRO A 128 -8.97 -2.59 -9.04
C PRO A 128 -8.19 -2.99 -7.77
N LEU A 129 -6.94 -3.44 -7.90
CA LEU A 129 -6.10 -3.73 -6.73
C LEU A 129 -5.88 -2.48 -5.87
N GLN A 130 -5.69 -1.29 -6.48
CA GLN A 130 -5.57 -0.04 -5.73
C GLN A 130 -6.81 0.25 -4.89
N ILE A 131 -8.01 -0.02 -5.43
CA ILE A 131 -9.29 0.14 -4.71
C ILE A 131 -9.33 -0.81 -3.50
N VAL A 132 -8.88 -2.06 -3.69
CA VAL A 132 -8.76 -3.04 -2.60
C VAL A 132 -7.78 -2.56 -1.53
N LEU A 133 -6.64 -1.98 -1.89
CA LEU A 133 -5.66 -1.44 -0.93
C LEU A 133 -6.20 -0.25 -0.14
N ILE A 134 -6.97 0.64 -0.78
CA ILE A 134 -7.67 1.75 -0.12
C ILE A 134 -8.67 1.19 0.90
N ALA A 135 -9.52 0.24 0.47
CA ALA A 135 -10.51 -0.38 1.35
C ALA A 135 -9.85 -1.13 2.51
N TRP A 136 -8.73 -1.83 2.26
CA TRP A 136 -7.94 -2.52 3.27
C TRP A 136 -7.41 -1.53 4.31
N ALA A 137 -6.77 -0.43 3.89
CA ALA A 137 -6.23 0.59 4.79
C ALA A 137 -7.30 1.14 5.74
N LEU A 138 -8.49 1.44 5.21
CA LEU A 138 -9.61 1.91 6.02
C LEU A 138 -10.13 0.81 6.96
N TRP A 139 -10.35 -0.40 6.44
CA TRP A 139 -10.91 -1.50 7.22
C TRP A 139 -10.04 -1.93 8.40
N CYS A 140 -8.73 -2.09 8.17
CA CYS A 140 -7.82 -2.59 9.19
C CYS A 140 -7.54 -1.55 10.30
N THR A 141 -7.83 -0.26 10.05
CA THR A 141 -7.61 0.84 11.00
C THR A 141 -8.88 1.39 11.65
N MET A 142 -10.06 0.91 11.25
CA MET A 142 -11.32 1.27 11.91
C MET A 142 -11.30 0.86 13.39
N ALA A 143 -11.84 1.73 14.26
CA ALA A 143 -12.10 1.39 15.64
C ALA A 143 -13.12 0.24 15.71
N THR A 144 -12.88 -0.73 16.58
CA THR A 144 -13.91 -1.71 16.95
C THR A 144 -14.78 -1.03 17.99
N THR A 145 -15.98 -0.61 17.62
CA THR A 145 -16.96 -0.11 18.59
C THR A 145 -17.24 -1.24 19.58
N ARG A 146 -16.73 -1.13 20.81
CA ARG A 146 -17.24 -1.94 21.91
C ARG A 146 -18.65 -1.44 22.13
N ARG A 147 -19.66 -2.20 21.70
CA ARG A 147 -21.04 -1.95 22.09
C ARG A 147 -21.08 -2.16 23.59
N THR A 148 -20.97 -1.10 24.38
CA THR A 148 -21.33 -1.13 25.80
C THR A 148 -22.80 -1.52 25.81
N ALA A 149 -23.08 -2.79 26.12
CA ALA A 149 -24.42 -3.21 26.45
C ALA A 149 -24.79 -2.42 27.71
N THR A 150 -25.56 -1.35 27.52
CA THR A 150 -26.36 -0.76 28.59
C THR A 150 -27.41 -1.81 28.93
N GLU A 151 -27.19 -2.55 30.01
CA GLU A 151 -28.23 -3.33 30.66
C GLU A 151 -29.28 -2.35 31.20
N PRO A 152 -30.58 -2.54 30.89
CA PRO A 152 -31.64 -1.85 31.62
C PRO A 152 -31.80 -2.50 33.00
N GLU A 153 -31.76 -1.68 34.06
CA GLU A 153 -32.17 -2.06 35.42
C GLU A 153 -33.65 -2.46 35.51
#